data_AF-A0A081BMV5-F1
#
_entry.id   AF-A0A081BMV5-F1
#
_cell.length_a   1.000
_cell.length_b   1.000
_cell.length_c   1.000
_cell.angle_alpha   90.00
_cell.angle_beta   90.00
_cell.angle_gamma   90.00
#
_symmetry.space_group_name_H-M   'P 1'
#
loop_
_entity.id
_entity.type
_entity.pdbx_description
1 polymer ?
#
loop_
_entity_poly.entity_id
_entity_poly.type
_entity_poly.pdbx_seq_one_letter_code
_entity_poly.pdbx_strand_id
1 'polypeptide(L)' 'MRYLFLPEIELLLSQVGLQLVASGEWMTPRPASANSWGVYVVARLADVMAQR' A
#
# COMPACT_ATOMS: atom_id res chain seq x y z
N MET A 1 -18.13 -1.45 -7.95
CA MET A 1 -16.97 -1.86 -7.14
C MET A 1 -15.72 -1.62 -7.97
N ARG A 2 -14.77 -0.80 -7.48
CA ARG A 2 -13.49 -0.56 -8.15
C ARG A 2 -12.43 -1.40 -7.45
N TYR A 3 -11.66 -2.17 -8.20
CA TYR A 3 -10.47 -2.85 -7.70
C TYR A 3 -9.27 -1.95 -7.93
N LEU A 4 -8.40 -1.84 -6.93
CA LEU A 4 -7.12 -1.14 -7.05
C LEU A 4 -6.01 -2.18 -7.00
N PHE A 5 -5.12 -2.15 -7.98
CA PHE A 5 -3.90 -2.94 -7.96
C PHE A 5 -2.85 -2.25 -7.10
N LEU A 6 -1.92 -3.02 -6.52
CA LEU A 6 -0.87 -2.48 -5.65
C LEU A 6 -0.09 -1.31 -6.28
N PRO A 7 0.29 -1.34 -7.59
CA PRO A 7 0.95 -0.20 -8.22
C PRO A 7 0.09 1.07 -8.29
N GLU A 8 -1.24 0.95 -8.42
CA GLU A 8 -2.13 2.11 -8.36
C GLU A 8 -2.18 2.70 -6.96
N ILE A 9 -2.19 1.83 -5.93
CA ILE A 9 -2.17 2.27 -4.53
C ILE A 9 -0.84 2.98 -4.23
N GLU A 10 0.30 2.45 -4.67
CA GLU A 10 1.61 3.09 -4.52
C GLU A 10 1.65 4.48 -5.16
N LEU A 11 1.11 4.63 -6.38
CA LEU A 11 1.01 5.93 -7.04
C LEU A 11 0.16 6.91 -6.22
N LEU A 12 -1.02 6.50 -5.76
CA LEU A 12 -1.91 7.33 -4.94
C LEU A 12 -1.27 7.74 -3.61
N LEU A 13 -0.54 6.83 -2.95
CA LEU A 13 0.19 7.12 -1.72
C LEU A 13 1.27 8.18 -1.95
N SER A 14 2.04 8.06 -3.03
CA SER A 14 3.12 9.01 -3.35
C SER A 14 2.60 10.44 -3.58
N GLN A 15 1.41 10.59 -4.16
CA GLN A 15 0.78 11.88 -4.44
C GLN A 15 0.42 12.66 -3.17
N VAL A 16 0.27 11.97 -2.03
CA VAL A 16 -0.10 12.56 -0.74
C VAL A 16 1.03 12.47 0.29
N GLY A 17 2.26 12.20 -0.15
CA GLY A 17 3.43 12.14 0.74
C GLY A 17 3.43 10.92 1.66
N LEU A 18 2.82 9.80 1.24
CA LEU A 18 2.88 8.51 1.93
C LEU A 18 3.79 7.55 1.15
N GLN A 19 4.40 6.60 1.87
CA GLN A 19 5.16 5.50 1.30
C GLN A 19 4.58 4.16 1.79
N LEU A 20 4.55 3.18 0.90
CA LEU A 20 4.15 1.81 1.22
C LEU A 20 5.15 1.20 2.24
N VAL A 21 4.63 0.59 3.30
CA VAL A 21 5.42 -0.13 4.30
C VAL A 21 5.27 -1.63 4.12
N ALA A 22 4.03 -2.10 3.94
CA ALA A 22 3.73 -3.52 3.78
C ALA A 22 2.39 -3.72 3.07
N SER A 23 2.24 -4.87 2.44
CA SER A 23 0.97 -5.35 1.90
C SER A 23 0.93 -6.86 2.00
N GLY A 24 -0.26 -7.44 2.13
CA GLY A 24 -0.42 -8.89 2.27
C GLY A 24 -1.88 -9.33 2.26
N GLU A 25 -2.08 -10.63 2.40
CA GLU A 25 -3.39 -11.21 2.62
C GLU A 25 -3.87 -10.93 4.05
N TRP A 26 -5.14 -10.58 4.21
CA TRP A 26 -5.72 -10.25 5.51
C TRP A 26 -5.70 -11.46 6.45
N MET A 27 -5.23 -11.24 7.69
CA MET A 27 -5.15 -12.25 8.76
C MET A 27 -4.27 -13.47 8.49
N THR A 28 -3.38 -13.40 7.50
CA THR A 28 -2.37 -14.46 7.25
C THR A 28 -0.99 -13.83 7.08
N PRO A 29 0.11 -14.61 7.19
CA PRO A 29 1.46 -14.12 6.88
C PRO A 29 1.78 -14.18 5.38
N ARG A 30 0.78 -14.40 4.50
CA ARG A 30 1.02 -14.63 3.07
C ARG A 30 1.02 -13.31 2.29
N PRO A 31 1.83 -13.22 1.22
CA PRO A 31 1.68 -12.15 0.24
C PRO A 31 0.27 -12.16 -0.38
N ALA A 32 -0.22 -10.99 -0.74
CA ALA A 32 -1.46 -10.87 -1.51
C ALA A 32 -1.30 -11.55 -2.88
N SER A 33 -2.33 -12.26 -3.32
CA SER A 33 -2.37 -12.93 -4.63
C SER A 33 -3.74 -12.77 -5.28
N ALA A 34 -3.87 -13.19 -6.54
CA ALA A 34 -5.15 -13.24 -7.24
C ALA A 34 -6.19 -14.17 -6.56
N ASN A 35 -5.74 -15.07 -5.68
CA ASN A 35 -6.61 -15.99 -4.93
C ASN A 35 -6.95 -15.49 -3.52
N SER A 36 -6.43 -14.34 -3.10
CA SER A 36 -6.69 -13.78 -1.77
C SER A 36 -8.07 -13.13 -1.74
N TRP A 37 -8.89 -13.49 -0.74
CA TRP A 37 -10.24 -12.94 -0.61
C TRP A 37 -10.26 -11.53 0.01
N GLY A 38 -9.29 -11.25 0.89
CA GLY A 38 -9.07 -9.94 1.50
C GLY A 38 -7.59 -9.63 1.57
N VAL A 39 -7.24 -8.35 1.39
CA VAL A 39 -5.86 -7.86 1.40
C VAL A 39 -5.75 -6.62 2.27
N TYR A 40 -4.54 -6.33 2.74
CA TYR A 40 -4.23 -5.09 3.44
C TYR A 40 -3.09 -4.33 2.78
N VAL A 41 -3.07 -3.03 3.05
CA VAL A 41 -1.97 -2.13 2.75
C VAL A 41 -1.69 -1.31 4.00
N VAL A 42 -0.42 -1.23 4.39
CA VAL A 42 0.09 -0.36 5.45
C VAL A 42 0.98 0.69 4.82
N ALA A 43 0.71 1.96 5.11
CA ALA A 43 1.51 3.09 4.65
C ALA A 43 1.94 3.95 5.84
N ARG A 44 3.03 4.70 5.66
CA ARG A 44 3.49 5.71 6.61
C ARG A 44 3.75 7.02 5.88
N LEU A 45 3.80 8.13 6.60
CA LEU A 45 4.30 9.39 6.05
C LEU A 45 5.72 9.19 5.51
N ALA A 46 5.93 9.62 4.27
CA ALA A 46 7.27 9.73 3.72
C ALA A 46 8.04 10.73 4.59
N ASP A 47 9.31 10.45 4.86
CA ASP A 47 10.18 11.43 5.47
C ASP A 47 10.26 12.60 4.51
N VAL A 48 9.52 13.66 4.81
CA VAL A 48 9.66 14.92 4.10
C VAL A 48 11.09 15.34 4.40
N MET A 49 11.99 15.19 3.44
CA MET A 49 13.25 15.91 3.51
C MET A 49 12.84 17.36 3.69
N ALA A 50 13.01 17.88 4.91
CA ALA A 50 12.84 19.27 5.22
C ALA A 50 13.84 20.00 4.31
N GLN A 51 13.38 20.39 3.12
CA GLN A 51 14.07 21.33 2.26
C GLN A 51 14.08 22.65 3.05
N ARG A 52 15.12 22.79 3.86
CA ARG A 52 15.64 24.08 4.30
C ARG A 52 16.31 24.77 3.12
#